data_AF-A0A251XIZ5-F1
#
_entry.id   AF-A0A251XIZ5-F1
#
_cell.length_a   1.000
_cell.length_b   1.000
_cell.length_c   1.000
_cell.angle_alpha   90.00
_cell.angle_beta   90.00
_cell.angle_gamma   90.00
#
_symmetry.space_group_name_H-M   'P 1'
#
loop_
_entity.id
_entity.type
_entity.pdbx_description
1 polymer ?
#
loop_
_entity_poly.entity_id
_entity_poly.type
_entity_poly.pdbx_seq_one_letter_code
_entity_poly.pdbx_strand_id
1 'polypeptide(L)'
;MVLTLLVPAVVWLLRRRMWWVVLIVSWTGYVLNAQFDIRVLPSMFEDVFPLLTWQVAFLNGMVIGYYRKQLTRALTGRVGRVLVSILVVAYVGALAVLWAGHTFGVQLPGVPDGLYSSLYESMYQRTFLQPGRLLDLGLMLVVAYTFLTRVWKPVDRAFGWFYTPLGSASLYVFIVHVFFVLIVGSLPFLDRANPWQGAVVHTLVLAAIWFMVTRKVLFKVIPT
;
A
#
# COMPACT_ATOMS: atom_id res chain seq x y z
N MET A 1 0.21 9.35 -18.06
CA MET A 1 1.11 9.64 -19.20
C MET A 1 1.58 11.10 -19.23
N VAL A 2 0.73 12.09 -18.89
CA VAL A 2 1.12 13.52 -18.86
C VAL A 2 2.27 13.81 -17.88
N LEU A 3 2.23 13.27 -16.66
CA LEU A 3 3.29 13.50 -15.64
C LEU A 3 4.67 13.00 -16.07
N THR A 4 4.73 11.99 -16.94
CA THR A 4 6.00 11.43 -17.42
C THR A 4 6.75 12.43 -18.31
N LEU A 5 6.03 13.34 -18.99
CA LEU A 5 6.64 14.41 -19.79
C LEU A 5 7.37 15.45 -18.92
N LEU A 6 6.99 15.57 -17.64
CA LEU A 6 7.66 16.47 -16.69
C LEU A 6 8.95 15.88 -16.12
N VAL A 7 9.20 14.58 -16.30
CA VAL A 7 10.35 13.89 -15.72
C VAL A 7 11.69 14.54 -16.08
N PRO A 8 12.00 14.90 -17.35
CA PRO A 8 13.27 15.52 -17.69
C PRO A 8 13.50 16.86 -16.95
N ALA A 9 12.47 17.69 -16.84
CA ALA A 9 12.51 18.96 -16.14
C ALA A 9 12.70 18.78 -14.63
N VAL A 10 11.96 17.82 -14.03
CA VAL A 10 12.10 17.51 -12.61
C VAL A 10 13.51 16.96 -12.31
N VAL A 11 14.02 16.04 -13.12
CA VAL A 11 15.39 15.50 -12.95
C VAL A 11 16.43 16.61 -13.10
N TRP A 12 16.23 17.58 -13.99
CA TRP A 12 17.09 18.75 -14.11
C TRP A 12 17.09 19.61 -12.82
N LEU A 13 15.92 19.88 -12.23
CA LEU A 13 15.82 20.58 -10.94
C LEU A 13 16.50 19.80 -9.80
N LEU A 14 16.31 18.47 -9.75
CA LEU A 14 16.92 17.61 -8.74
C LEU A 14 18.45 17.59 -8.85
N ARG A 15 19.00 17.61 -10.07
CA ARG A 15 20.45 17.75 -10.30
C ARG A 15 21.01 19.06 -9.74
N ARG A 16 20.23 20.14 -9.76
CA ARG A 16 20.57 21.44 -9.16
C ARG A 16 20.33 21.52 -7.65
N ARG A 17 19.99 20.40 -6.99
CA ARG A 17 19.58 20.34 -5.57
C ARG A 17 18.33 21.17 -5.24
N MET A 18 17.52 21.51 -6.24
CA MET A 18 16.28 22.28 -6.08
C MET A 18 15.06 21.38 -5.81
N TRP A 19 15.25 20.33 -5.00
CA TRP A 19 14.20 19.37 -4.67
C TRP A 19 13.05 20.03 -3.90
N TRP A 20 13.37 21.04 -3.08
CA TRP A 20 12.39 21.81 -2.31
C TRP A 20 11.45 22.59 -3.23
N VAL A 21 11.92 23.11 -4.37
CA VAL A 21 11.06 23.78 -5.36
C VAL A 21 10.04 22.80 -5.93
N VAL A 22 10.50 21.60 -6.30
CA VAL A 22 9.64 20.53 -6.82
C VAL A 22 8.55 20.20 -5.80
N LEU A 23 8.93 20.01 -4.53
CA LEU A 23 7.96 19.70 -3.48
C LEU A 23 7.02 20.86 -3.18
N ILE A 24 7.50 22.10 -3.07
CA ILE A 24 6.64 23.26 -2.80
C ILE A 24 5.62 23.42 -3.92
N VAL A 25 6.04 23.42 -5.18
CA VAL A 25 5.11 23.52 -6.32
C VAL A 25 4.10 22.37 -6.31
N SER A 26 4.57 21.16 -6.01
CA SER A 26 3.71 19.97 -5.92
C SER A 26 2.67 20.08 -4.81
N TRP A 27 3.08 20.42 -3.60
CA TRP A 27 2.17 20.53 -2.45
C TRP A 27 1.23 21.73 -2.59
N THR A 28 1.68 22.84 -3.16
CA THR A 28 0.81 23.97 -3.51
C THR A 28 -0.26 23.53 -4.50
N GLY A 29 0.09 22.80 -5.57
CA GLY A 29 -0.88 22.26 -6.52
C GLY A 29 -1.90 21.33 -5.86
N TYR A 30 -1.44 20.47 -4.94
CA TYR A 30 -2.32 19.60 -4.15
C TYR A 30 -3.32 20.40 -3.30
N VAL A 31 -2.83 21.38 -2.53
CA VAL A 31 -3.68 22.20 -1.65
C VAL A 31 -4.67 23.03 -2.47
N LEU A 32 -4.24 23.65 -3.56
CA LEU A 32 -5.13 24.43 -4.42
C LEU A 32 -6.25 23.56 -5.01
N ASN A 33 -5.93 22.36 -5.48
CA ASN A 33 -6.95 21.46 -5.98
C ASN A 33 -7.88 20.96 -4.86
N ALA A 34 -7.35 20.69 -3.66
CA ALA A 34 -8.18 20.31 -2.51
C ALA A 34 -9.16 21.41 -2.05
N GLN A 35 -8.85 22.68 -2.29
CA GLN A 35 -9.71 23.82 -1.89
C GLN A 35 -10.67 24.26 -3.00
N PHE A 36 -10.25 24.20 -4.26
CA PHE A 36 -10.96 24.82 -5.39
C PHE A 36 -11.42 23.83 -6.47
N ASP A 37 -11.15 22.52 -6.31
CA ASP A 37 -11.48 21.47 -7.29
C ASP A 37 -11.05 21.83 -8.73
N ILE A 38 -9.82 22.33 -8.86
CA ILE A 38 -9.31 22.85 -10.14
C ILE A 38 -9.12 21.70 -11.13
N ARG A 39 -9.87 21.75 -12.23
CA ARG A 39 -9.74 20.85 -13.37
C ARG A 39 -8.73 21.39 -14.37
N VAL A 40 -7.68 20.62 -14.65
CA VAL A 40 -6.61 21.06 -15.57
C VAL A 40 -6.90 20.60 -17.00
N LEU A 41 -7.44 19.39 -17.14
CA LEU A 41 -7.80 18.78 -18.41
C LEU A 41 -9.31 18.54 -18.46
N PRO A 42 -9.98 18.77 -19.61
CA PRO A 42 -11.38 18.42 -19.81
C PRO A 42 -11.52 16.91 -20.05
N SER A 43 -11.23 16.10 -19.03
CA SER A 43 -11.25 14.64 -19.13
C SER A 43 -12.01 14.00 -17.98
N MET A 44 -12.78 12.94 -18.29
CA MET A 44 -13.49 12.11 -17.29
C MET A 44 -12.51 11.41 -16.32
N PHE A 45 -11.23 11.32 -16.68
CA PHE A 45 -10.21 10.78 -15.80
C PHE A 45 -9.95 11.71 -14.61
N GLU A 46 -10.15 13.03 -14.74
CA GLU A 46 -9.96 13.97 -13.63
C GLU A 46 -11.02 13.81 -12.53
N ASP A 47 -12.18 13.23 -12.83
CA ASP A 47 -13.22 12.99 -11.81
C ASP A 47 -12.80 11.90 -10.79
N VAL A 48 -11.93 10.97 -11.20
CA VAL A 48 -11.44 9.88 -10.35
C VAL A 48 -9.98 10.10 -9.92
N PHE A 49 -9.17 10.65 -10.82
CA PHE A 49 -7.73 10.86 -10.63
C PHE A 49 -7.33 12.29 -11.04
N PRO A 50 -7.70 13.32 -10.24
CA PRO A 50 -7.34 14.70 -10.57
C PRO A 50 -5.82 14.87 -10.62
N LEU A 51 -5.34 15.49 -11.70
CA LEU A 51 -3.91 15.55 -11.99
C LEU A 51 -3.13 16.25 -10.88
N LEU A 52 -3.68 17.37 -10.37
CA LEU A 52 -3.07 18.19 -9.31
C LEU A 52 -3.00 17.48 -7.97
N THR A 53 -3.94 16.58 -7.68
CA THR A 53 -3.91 15.74 -6.47
C THR A 53 -2.85 14.66 -6.60
N TRP A 54 -2.89 13.87 -7.68
CA TRP A 54 -2.08 12.66 -7.81
C TRP A 54 -0.62 12.94 -8.16
N GLN A 55 -0.31 14.10 -8.74
CA GLN A 55 1.07 14.50 -8.99
C GLN A 55 1.91 14.57 -7.71
N VAL A 56 1.31 14.83 -6.55
CA VAL A 56 2.05 14.89 -5.27
C VAL A 56 2.70 13.56 -4.93
N ALA A 57 1.99 12.44 -5.09
CA ALA A 57 2.53 11.11 -4.85
C ALA A 57 3.67 10.79 -5.82
N PHE A 58 3.50 11.15 -7.11
CA PHE A 58 4.50 10.93 -8.14
C PHE A 58 5.78 11.76 -7.90
N LEU A 59 5.65 13.07 -7.66
CA LEU A 59 6.79 13.95 -7.44
C LEU A 59 7.52 13.62 -6.13
N ASN A 60 6.80 13.31 -5.04
CA ASN A 60 7.42 12.82 -3.80
C ASN A 60 8.19 11.52 -4.06
N GLY A 61 7.58 10.56 -4.77
CA GLY A 61 8.23 9.31 -5.16
C GLY A 61 9.52 9.53 -5.96
N MET A 62 9.52 10.48 -6.91
CA MET A 62 10.74 10.83 -7.67
C MET A 62 11.82 11.46 -6.81
N VAL A 63 11.47 12.39 -5.91
CA VAL A 63 12.43 13.01 -4.98
C VAL A 63 13.05 11.94 -4.07
N ILE A 64 12.21 11.09 -3.47
CA ILE A 64 12.64 9.97 -2.63
C ILE A 64 13.55 9.01 -3.41
N GLY A 65 13.16 8.64 -4.62
CA GLY A 65 13.92 7.74 -5.50
C GLY A 65 15.29 8.31 -5.92
N TYR A 66 15.35 9.61 -6.20
CA TYR A 66 16.59 10.31 -6.52
C TYR A 66 17.55 10.33 -5.33
N TYR A 67 17.05 10.63 -4.12
CA TYR A 67 17.84 10.64 -2.88
C TYR A 67 17.85 9.31 -2.13
N ARG A 68 17.52 8.19 -2.80
CA ARG A 68 17.33 6.88 -2.13
C ARG A 68 18.51 6.46 -1.26
N LYS A 69 19.74 6.72 -1.70
CA LYS A 69 20.98 6.31 -0.99
C LYS A 69 21.15 7.13 0.29
N GLN A 70 20.93 8.43 0.21
CA GLN A 70 21.01 9.35 1.34
C GLN A 70 19.90 9.04 2.35
N LEU A 71 18.67 8.85 1.87
CA LEU A 71 17.52 8.54 2.71
C LEU A 71 17.68 7.17 3.38
N THR A 72 18.12 6.16 2.63
CA THR A 72 18.48 4.84 3.17
C THR A 72 19.51 4.98 4.29
N ARG A 73 20.60 5.74 4.07
CA ARG A 73 21.65 5.95 5.07
C ARG A 73 21.11 6.65 6.32
N ALA A 74 20.22 7.63 6.17
CA ALA A 74 19.60 8.33 7.29
C ALA A 74 18.67 7.40 8.08
N LEU A 75 17.81 6.65 7.41
CA LEU A 75 16.83 5.73 8.01
C LEU A 75 17.49 4.49 8.65
N THR A 76 18.66 4.06 8.15
CA THR A 76 19.40 2.91 8.67
C THR A 76 20.43 3.26 9.75
N GLY A 77 20.78 4.54 9.90
CA GLY A 77 21.64 5.04 10.98
C GLY A 77 21.00 4.87 12.37
N ARG A 78 21.80 4.79 13.45
CA ARG A 78 21.31 4.48 14.83
C ARG A 78 20.06 5.25 15.23
N VAL A 79 20.07 6.58 15.08
CA VAL A 79 18.93 7.46 15.40
C VAL A 79 17.74 7.18 14.46
N GLY A 80 17.98 7.11 13.15
CA GLY A 80 16.94 6.78 12.17
C GLY A 80 16.24 5.46 12.48
N ARG A 81 16.98 4.44 12.93
CA ARG A 81 16.38 3.15 13.33
C ARG A 81 15.43 3.29 14.50
N VAL A 82 15.80 4.07 15.51
CA VAL A 82 14.94 4.29 16.69
C VAL A 82 13.69 5.06 16.28
N LEU A 83 13.86 6.17 15.55
CA LEU A 83 12.74 6.99 15.08
C LEU A 83 11.77 6.21 14.21
N VAL A 84 12.27 5.43 13.25
CA VAL A 84 11.45 4.57 12.40
C VAL A 84 10.73 3.51 13.23
N SER A 85 11.39 2.90 14.21
CA SER A 85 10.74 1.87 15.04
C SER A 85 9.62 2.48 15.89
N ILE A 86 9.86 3.65 16.51
CA ILE A 86 8.84 4.40 17.24
C ILE A 86 7.66 4.74 16.32
N LEU A 87 7.96 5.25 15.12
CA LEU A 87 6.94 5.62 14.13
C LEU A 87 6.09 4.43 13.70
N VAL A 88 6.71 3.29 13.41
CA VAL A 88 6.01 2.06 13.01
C VAL A 88 5.16 1.52 14.16
N VAL A 89 5.71 1.46 15.38
CA VAL A 89 4.95 0.98 16.55
C VAL A 89 3.79 1.91 16.88
N ALA A 90 4.00 3.22 16.83
CA ALA A 90 2.95 4.21 17.05
C ALA A 90 1.85 4.08 15.98
N TYR A 91 2.22 3.91 14.71
CA TYR A 91 1.27 3.76 13.62
C TYR A 91 0.45 2.47 13.73
N VAL A 92 1.10 1.33 13.94
CA VAL A 92 0.42 0.04 14.14
C VAL A 92 -0.46 0.07 15.39
N GLY A 93 0.03 0.67 16.48
CA GLY A 93 -0.73 0.87 17.72
C GLY A 93 -1.97 1.72 17.50
N ALA A 94 -1.86 2.84 16.78
CA ALA A 94 -3.00 3.69 16.44
C ALA A 94 -4.04 2.92 15.61
N LEU A 95 -3.62 2.16 14.59
CA LEU A 95 -4.52 1.32 13.80
C LEU A 95 -5.20 0.24 14.64
N ALA A 96 -4.47 -0.42 15.54
CA ALA A 96 -5.02 -1.43 16.42
C ALA A 96 -6.06 -0.84 17.40
N VAL A 97 -5.81 0.34 17.95
CA VAL A 97 -6.75 1.07 18.81
C VAL A 97 -8.01 1.45 18.05
N LEU A 98 -7.85 2.05 16.87
CA LEU A 98 -8.98 2.45 16.02
C LEU A 98 -9.83 1.23 15.62
N TRP A 99 -9.17 0.13 15.25
CA TRP A 99 -9.84 -1.12 14.89
C TRP A 99 -10.56 -1.77 16.08
N ALA A 100 -9.93 -1.81 17.26
CA ALA A 100 -10.54 -2.37 18.45
C ALA A 100 -11.73 -1.54 18.95
N GLY A 101 -11.62 -0.21 18.89
CA GLY A 101 -12.72 0.70 19.20
C GLY A 101 -13.91 0.51 18.26
N HIS A 102 -13.65 0.40 16.95
CA HIS A 102 -14.72 0.17 15.97
C HIS A 102 -15.34 -1.24 16.06
N THR A 103 -14.53 -2.28 16.27
CA THR A 103 -14.98 -3.69 16.18
C THR A 103 -15.55 -4.21 17.49
N PHE A 104 -14.96 -3.84 18.62
CA PHE A 104 -15.32 -4.36 19.95
C PHE A 104 -15.90 -3.29 20.88
N GLY A 105 -16.01 -2.03 20.43
CA GLY A 105 -16.48 -0.93 21.27
C GLY A 105 -15.49 -0.54 22.39
N VAL A 106 -14.21 -0.94 22.28
CA VAL A 106 -13.20 -0.65 23.31
C VAL A 106 -12.77 0.81 23.23
N GLN A 107 -13.22 1.63 24.18
CA GLN A 107 -12.84 3.03 24.31
C GLN A 107 -11.61 3.17 25.21
N LEU A 108 -10.53 3.73 24.67
CA LEU A 108 -9.37 4.12 25.47
C LEU A 108 -9.59 5.49 26.12
N PRO A 109 -9.14 5.70 27.37
CA PRO A 109 -9.19 7.00 28.02
C PRO A 109 -8.49 8.07 27.17
N GLY A 110 -9.21 9.13 26.81
CA GLY A 110 -8.69 10.24 26.01
C GLY A 110 -8.91 10.12 24.48
N VAL A 111 -9.51 9.04 23.99
CA VAL A 111 -9.91 8.91 22.58
C VAL A 111 -11.38 9.33 22.43
N PRO A 112 -11.71 10.35 21.60
CA PRO A 112 -13.09 10.77 21.38
C PRO A 112 -13.96 9.67 20.76
N ASP A 113 -15.24 9.63 21.15
CA ASP A 113 -16.23 8.77 20.52
C ASP A 113 -16.40 9.14 19.05
N GLY A 114 -16.48 8.14 18.18
CA GLY A 114 -16.60 8.36 16.74
C GLY A 114 -15.33 8.94 16.08
N LEU A 115 -14.17 8.92 16.74
CA LEU A 115 -12.90 9.35 16.13
C LEU A 115 -12.62 8.56 14.83
N TYR A 116 -12.89 7.25 14.82
CA TYR A 116 -12.68 6.43 13.64
C TYR A 116 -13.52 6.91 12.44
N SER A 117 -14.83 7.08 12.63
CA SER A 117 -15.74 7.50 11.56
C SER A 117 -15.41 8.91 11.07
N SER A 118 -15.13 9.84 12.00
CA SER A 118 -14.76 11.22 11.62
C SER A 118 -13.44 11.29 10.86
N LEU A 119 -12.41 10.54 11.27
CA LEU A 119 -11.17 10.40 10.51
C LEU A 119 -11.44 9.77 9.14
N TYR A 120 -12.24 8.70 9.09
CA TYR A 120 -12.53 8.00 7.84
C TYR A 120 -13.22 8.91 6.81
N GLU A 121 -14.24 9.65 7.23
CA GLU A 121 -15.00 10.55 6.35
C GLU A 121 -14.19 11.78 5.91
N SER A 122 -13.37 12.34 6.79
CA SER A 122 -12.62 13.57 6.50
C SER A 122 -11.26 13.35 5.81
N MET A 123 -10.58 12.24 6.10
CA MET A 123 -9.15 12.07 5.79
C MET A 123 -8.81 10.76 5.05
N TYR A 124 -9.65 9.72 5.11
CA TYR A 124 -9.34 8.38 4.59
C TYR A 124 -10.38 7.80 3.63
N GLN A 125 -11.25 8.62 3.05
CA GLN A 125 -12.27 8.14 2.13
C GLN A 125 -11.63 7.47 0.91
N ARG A 126 -12.09 6.25 0.59
CA ARG A 126 -11.42 5.37 -0.38
C ARG A 126 -11.35 5.93 -1.80
N THR A 127 -12.30 6.77 -2.18
CA THR A 127 -12.45 7.30 -3.54
C THR A 127 -11.40 8.36 -3.86
N PHE A 128 -11.01 9.18 -2.89
CA PHE A 128 -10.17 10.36 -3.11
C PHE A 128 -8.80 10.24 -2.41
N LEU A 129 -7.80 10.96 -2.92
CA LEU A 129 -6.47 11.03 -2.30
C LEU A 129 -6.43 12.16 -1.25
N GLN A 130 -7.18 11.94 -0.17
CA GLN A 130 -7.24 12.85 0.98
C GLN A 130 -5.90 12.90 1.77
N PRO A 131 -5.69 13.94 2.60
CA PRO A 131 -4.42 14.14 3.30
C PRO A 131 -4.00 12.95 4.19
N GLY A 132 -4.94 12.28 4.85
CA GLY A 132 -4.67 11.09 5.66
C GLY A 132 -4.05 9.96 4.84
N ARG A 133 -4.52 9.76 3.60
CA ARG A 133 -3.96 8.75 2.69
C ARG A 133 -2.55 9.08 2.20
N LEU A 134 -2.21 10.36 2.06
CA LEU A 134 -0.83 10.76 1.74
C LEU A 134 0.13 10.43 2.90
N LEU A 135 -0.33 10.64 4.13
CA LEU A 135 0.40 10.24 5.33
C LEU A 135 0.57 8.72 5.37
N ASP A 136 -0.50 7.96 5.14
CA ASP A 136 -0.44 6.50 5.05
C ASP A 136 0.53 6.02 3.96
N LEU A 137 0.54 6.64 2.79
CA LEU A 137 1.48 6.29 1.72
C LEU A 137 2.94 6.46 2.19
N GLY A 138 3.24 7.56 2.87
CA GLY A 138 4.58 7.81 3.43
C GLY A 138 4.94 6.81 4.53
N LEU A 139 4.03 6.55 5.46
CA LEU A 139 4.24 5.60 6.56
C LEU A 139 4.35 4.17 6.05
N MET A 140 3.48 3.76 5.13
CA MET A 140 3.52 2.44 4.49
C MET A 140 4.83 2.26 3.73
N LEU A 141 5.35 3.28 3.05
CA LEU A 141 6.66 3.20 2.41
C LEU A 141 7.78 2.94 3.43
N VAL A 142 7.77 3.65 4.57
CA VAL A 142 8.74 3.45 5.65
C VAL A 142 8.61 2.07 6.28
N VAL A 143 7.38 1.61 6.55
CA VAL A 143 7.08 0.27 7.07
C VAL A 143 7.56 -0.80 6.11
N ALA A 144 7.15 -0.74 4.84
CA ALA A 144 7.53 -1.70 3.81
C ALA A 144 9.04 -1.76 3.61
N TYR A 145 9.71 -0.60 3.57
CA TYR A 145 11.16 -0.54 3.46
C TYR A 145 11.86 -1.19 4.68
N THR A 146 11.36 -0.91 5.89
CA THR A 146 11.90 -1.48 7.14
C THR A 146 11.69 -2.98 7.21
N PHE A 147 10.49 -3.44 6.82
CA PHE A 147 10.13 -4.84 6.74
C PHE A 147 11.05 -5.58 5.78
N LEU A 148 11.18 -5.10 4.54
CA LEU A 148 12.04 -5.70 3.52
C LEU A 148 13.53 -5.71 3.92
N THR A 149 13.99 -4.70 4.67
CA THR A 149 15.40 -4.59 5.05
C THR A 149 15.76 -5.44 6.26
N ARG A 150 14.89 -5.52 7.27
CA ARG A 150 15.22 -6.18 8.56
C ARG A 150 14.44 -7.45 8.82
N VAL A 151 13.16 -7.44 8.50
CA VAL A 151 12.21 -8.49 8.86
C VAL A 151 12.10 -9.55 7.77
N TRP A 152 12.52 -9.24 6.53
CA TRP A 152 12.44 -10.18 5.41
C TRP A 152 13.20 -11.48 5.65
N LYS A 153 14.46 -11.44 6.11
CA LYS A 153 15.24 -12.67 6.33
C LYS A 153 14.60 -13.68 7.30
N PRO A 154 14.13 -13.27 8.49
CA PRO A 154 13.43 -14.21 9.37
C PRO A 154 12.08 -14.66 8.78
N VAL A 155 11.35 -13.79 8.09
CA VAL A 155 10.07 -14.15 7.44
C VAL A 155 10.29 -15.14 6.30
N ASP A 156 11.29 -14.94 5.46
CA ASP A 156 11.68 -15.85 4.38
C ASP A 156 12.13 -17.20 4.94
N ARG A 157 12.84 -17.23 6.07
CA ARG A 157 13.17 -18.50 6.73
C ARG A 157 11.94 -19.25 7.23
N ALA A 158 10.94 -18.54 7.78
CA ALA A 158 9.74 -19.16 8.35
C ALA A 158 8.71 -19.56 7.28
N PHE A 159 8.50 -18.70 6.28
CA PHE A 159 7.40 -18.81 5.32
C PHE A 159 7.85 -18.80 3.85
N GLY A 160 9.14 -18.63 3.56
CA GLY A 160 9.67 -18.58 2.19
C GLY A 160 9.46 -19.90 1.44
N TRP A 161 9.46 -21.04 2.13
CA TRP A 161 9.12 -22.34 1.53
C TRP A 161 7.71 -22.36 0.90
N PHE A 162 6.80 -21.51 1.40
CA PHE A 162 5.44 -21.38 0.91
C PHE A 162 5.31 -20.21 -0.09
N TYR A 163 5.73 -19.01 0.29
CA TYR A 163 5.50 -17.80 -0.51
C TYR A 163 6.46 -17.66 -1.70
N THR A 164 7.71 -18.12 -1.61
CA THR A 164 8.70 -17.95 -2.68
C THR A 164 8.32 -18.74 -3.94
N PRO A 165 7.90 -20.02 -3.87
CA PRO A 165 7.38 -20.73 -5.04
C PRO A 165 6.17 -20.03 -5.66
N LEU A 166 5.19 -19.63 -4.84
CA LEU A 166 3.98 -18.95 -5.31
C LEU A 166 4.30 -17.64 -6.04
N GLY A 167 5.22 -16.84 -5.50
CA GLY A 167 5.64 -15.58 -6.12
C GLY A 167 6.39 -15.76 -7.43
N SER A 168 7.20 -16.82 -7.55
CA SER A 168 7.98 -17.10 -8.77
C SER A 168 7.12 -17.42 -9.99
N ALA A 169 5.88 -17.88 -9.78
CA ALA A 169 4.90 -18.20 -10.80
C ALA A 169 3.62 -17.37 -10.61
N SER A 170 3.77 -16.06 -10.36
CA SER A 170 2.65 -15.19 -9.95
C SER A 170 1.50 -15.14 -10.95
N LEU A 171 1.80 -15.16 -12.27
CA LEU A 171 0.77 -15.19 -13.32
C LEU A 171 -0.02 -16.50 -13.29
N TYR A 172 0.67 -17.63 -13.19
CA TYR A 172 0.05 -18.95 -13.04
C TYR A 172 -0.85 -19.00 -11.81
N VAL A 173 -0.33 -18.55 -10.66
CA VAL A 173 -1.07 -18.53 -9.39
C VAL A 173 -2.33 -17.68 -9.51
N PHE A 174 -2.22 -16.49 -10.12
CA PHE A 174 -3.37 -15.61 -10.35
C PHE A 174 -4.45 -16.31 -11.18
N ILE A 175 -4.09 -16.92 -12.31
CA ILE A 175 -5.04 -17.61 -13.20
C ILE A 175 -5.72 -18.76 -12.46
N VAL A 176 -4.95 -19.66 -11.84
CA VAL A 176 -5.48 -20.82 -11.14
C VAL A 176 -6.34 -20.42 -9.93
N HIS A 177 -5.93 -19.38 -9.20
CA HIS A 177 -6.70 -18.87 -8.07
C HIS A 177 -8.08 -18.36 -8.48
N VAL A 178 -8.20 -17.65 -9.62
CA VAL A 178 -9.50 -17.20 -10.14
C VAL A 178 -10.44 -18.39 -10.36
N PHE A 179 -9.95 -19.48 -10.95
CA PHE A 179 -10.77 -20.70 -11.13
C PHE A 179 -11.20 -21.31 -9.79
N PHE A 180 -10.31 -21.39 -8.80
CA PHE A 180 -10.67 -21.85 -7.47
C PHE A 180 -11.74 -20.97 -6.81
N VAL A 181 -11.63 -19.64 -6.94
CA VAL A 181 -12.63 -18.70 -6.41
C VAL A 181 -13.99 -18.91 -7.08
N LEU A 182 -14.03 -19.16 -8.39
CA LEU A 182 -15.28 -19.48 -9.11
C LEU A 182 -15.89 -20.80 -8.64
N ILE A 183 -15.06 -21.84 -8.47
CA ILE A 183 -15.51 -23.14 -7.94
C ILE A 183 -16.08 -22.96 -6.54
N VAL A 184 -15.31 -22.37 -5.61
CA VAL A 184 -15.75 -22.12 -4.23
C VAL A 184 -17.02 -21.26 -4.18
N GLY A 185 -17.08 -20.21 -5.01
CA GLY A 185 -18.22 -19.31 -5.09
C GLY A 185 -19.50 -19.97 -5.60
N SER A 186 -19.37 -21.08 -6.35
CA SER A 186 -20.49 -21.87 -6.87
C SER A 186 -21.05 -22.92 -5.90
N LEU A 187 -20.35 -23.22 -4.79
CA LEU A 187 -20.78 -24.22 -3.83
C LEU A 187 -21.89 -23.65 -2.92
N PRO A 188 -23.13 -24.18 -2.98
CA PRO A 188 -24.27 -23.59 -2.28
C PRO A 188 -24.28 -23.86 -0.76
N PHE A 189 -23.49 -24.83 -0.29
CA PHE A 189 -23.44 -25.24 1.12
C PHE A 189 -22.41 -24.46 1.95
N LEU A 190 -21.60 -23.58 1.34
CA LEU A 190 -20.63 -22.77 2.06
C LEU A 190 -21.30 -21.52 2.62
N ASP A 191 -21.30 -21.41 3.94
CA ASP A 191 -21.73 -20.21 4.63
C ASP A 191 -20.61 -19.17 4.63
N ARG A 192 -20.84 -18.07 3.93
CA ARG A 192 -19.89 -16.96 3.79
C ARG A 192 -19.78 -16.12 5.06
N ALA A 193 -20.77 -16.17 5.95
CA ALA A 193 -20.74 -15.45 7.22
C ALA A 193 -19.93 -16.19 8.29
N ASN A 194 -19.69 -17.50 8.11
CA ASN A 194 -18.96 -18.30 9.08
C ASN A 194 -17.43 -18.13 8.90
N PRO A 195 -16.73 -17.51 9.88
CA PRO A 195 -15.29 -17.24 9.76
C PRO A 195 -14.45 -18.52 9.72
N TRP A 196 -14.91 -19.61 10.36
CA TRP A 196 -14.19 -20.88 10.37
C TRP A 196 -14.25 -21.60 9.03
N GLN A 197 -15.43 -21.62 8.39
CA GLN A 197 -15.56 -22.15 7.03
C GLN A 197 -14.69 -21.34 6.07
N GLY A 198 -14.73 -20.01 6.19
CA GLY A 198 -13.85 -19.11 5.44
C GLY A 198 -12.36 -19.48 5.61
N ALA A 199 -11.89 -19.59 6.86
CA ALA A 199 -10.49 -19.91 7.15
C ALA A 199 -10.07 -21.27 6.58
N VAL A 200 -10.89 -22.31 6.74
CA VAL A 200 -10.60 -23.65 6.21
C VAL A 200 -10.54 -23.64 4.68
N VAL A 201 -11.53 -23.05 4.02
CA VAL A 201 -11.60 -23.01 2.55
C VAL A 201 -10.41 -22.23 1.97
N HIS A 202 -10.07 -21.06 2.54
CA HIS A 202 -8.91 -20.29 2.09
C HIS A 202 -7.60 -21.06 2.29
N THR A 203 -7.45 -21.74 3.42
CA THR A 203 -6.25 -22.56 3.71
C THR A 203 -6.13 -23.71 2.72
N LEU A 204 -7.23 -24.41 2.41
CA LEU A 204 -7.24 -25.50 1.44
C LEU A 204 -6.91 -25.02 0.02
N VAL A 205 -7.50 -23.91 -0.42
CA VAL A 205 -7.22 -23.31 -1.74
C VAL A 205 -5.75 -22.92 -1.84
N LEU A 206 -5.22 -22.23 -0.82
CA LEU A 206 -3.81 -21.82 -0.77
C LEU A 206 -2.85 -23.03 -0.78
N ALA A 207 -3.16 -24.07 -0.01
CA ALA A 207 -2.38 -25.31 0.02
C ALA A 207 -2.43 -26.05 -1.33
N ALA A 208 -3.59 -26.11 -1.98
CA ALA A 208 -3.76 -26.73 -3.29
C ALA A 208 -2.94 -25.99 -4.37
N ILE A 209 -3.00 -24.66 -4.42
CA ILE A 209 -2.22 -23.85 -5.36
C ILE A 209 -0.71 -24.04 -5.09
N TRP A 210 -0.29 -23.99 -3.82
CA TRP A 210 1.11 -24.23 -3.47
C TRP A 210 1.58 -25.61 -3.92
N PHE A 211 0.76 -26.65 -3.74
CA PHE A 211 1.06 -28.00 -4.23
C PHE A 211 1.16 -28.04 -5.76
N MET A 212 0.25 -27.39 -6.48
CA MET A 212 0.27 -27.32 -7.95
C MET A 212 1.53 -26.62 -8.48
N VAL A 213 1.94 -25.52 -7.83
CA VAL A 213 3.16 -24.78 -8.20
C VAL A 213 4.42 -25.60 -7.92
N THR A 214 4.53 -26.19 -6.72
CA THR A 214 5.72 -27.00 -6.35
C THR A 214 5.86 -28.25 -7.21
N ARG A 215 4.75 -28.83 -7.68
CA ARG A 215 4.71 -29.96 -8.61
C ARG A 215 4.73 -29.57 -10.10
N LYS A 216 4.78 -28.27 -10.42
CA LYS A 216 4.74 -27.73 -11.79
C LYS A 216 3.56 -28.26 -12.62
N VAL A 217 2.40 -28.42 -11.99
CA VAL A 217 1.17 -28.91 -12.65
C VAL A 217 0.70 -27.89 -13.66
N LEU A 218 0.43 -28.29 -14.90
CA LEU A 218 -0.02 -27.40 -15.99
C LEU A 218 0.98 -26.29 -16.44
N PHE A 219 2.23 -26.31 -15.99
CA PHE A 219 3.25 -25.32 -16.41
C PHE A 219 3.59 -25.38 -17.90
N LYS A 220 3.20 -26.45 -18.60
CA LYS A 220 3.34 -26.58 -20.06
C LYS A 220 2.26 -25.83 -20.86
N VAL A 221 1.13 -25.50 -20.23
CA VAL A 221 -0.05 -24.91 -20.88
C VAL A 221 -0.22 -23.45 -20.47
N ILE A 222 0.10 -23.14 -19.21
CA ILE A 222 -0.10 -21.81 -18.64
C ILE A 222 1.27 -21.11 -18.55
N PRO A 223 1.40 -19.88 -19.09
CA PRO A 223 2.64 -19.12 -19.00
C PRO A 223 2.97 -18.77 -17.53
N THR A 224 4.25 -18.88 -17.18
CA THR A 224 4.82 -18.62 -15.84
C THR A 224 5.60 -17.33 -15.81
#